data_AF-A0A359DF28-F1
#
_entry.id   AF-A0A359DF28-F1
#
_cell.length_a   1.000
_cell.length_b   1.000
_cell.length_c   1.000
_cell.angle_alpha   90.00
_cell.angle_beta   90.00
_cell.angle_gamma   90.00
#
_symmetry.space_group_name_H-M   'P 1'
#
loop_
_entity.id
_entity.type
_entity.pdbx_description
1 polymer ?
#
loop_
_entity_poly.entity_id
_entity_poly.type
_entity_poly.pdbx_seq_one_letter_code
_entity_poly.pdbx_strand_id
1 'polypeptide(L)'
;MALDFTPLTGAEALASDELHDSSPLFNLLSELHLMDFESQHLLRHISERDRTLANYLKVMNKRIDLLGQAVAQSLLRDIGTPRKVSLSEGGVSFNSAHGVANGTHLAIKMVLMPQALGLLLRAKVIHCRALADQQFEIGTEFEALTDAQRQLLARHILQRQALERRQAREQPHASG
;
A
#
# COMPACT_ATOMS: atom_id res chain seq x y z
N MET A 1 -5.51 -0.62 8.12
CA MET A 1 -5.20 -0.29 6.71
C MET A 1 -6.40 0.45 6.14
N ALA A 2 -6.16 1.49 5.36
CA ALA A 2 -7.21 2.18 4.61
C ALA A 2 -7.05 1.84 3.13
N LEU A 3 -8.17 1.57 2.48
CA LEU A 3 -8.24 1.25 1.07
C LEU A 3 -9.41 2.03 0.50
N ASP A 4 -9.23 2.62 -0.68
CA ASP A 4 -10.30 3.12 -1.53
C ASP A 4 -10.15 2.59 -2.96
N PHE A 5 -11.23 2.57 -3.73
CA PHE A 5 -11.17 2.10 -5.11
C PHE A 5 -12.10 2.87 -6.04
N THR A 6 -11.64 3.06 -7.28
CA THR A 6 -12.40 3.71 -8.35
C THR A 6 -12.41 2.83 -9.59
N PRO A 7 -13.57 2.52 -10.18
CA PRO A 7 -13.63 1.87 -11.48
C PRO A 7 -12.98 2.71 -12.57
N LEU A 8 -12.08 2.11 -13.34
CA LEU A 8 -11.46 2.71 -14.51
C LEU A 8 -12.33 2.45 -15.74
N THR A 9 -12.48 3.45 -16.61
CA THR A 9 -13.31 3.33 -17.82
C THR A 9 -12.56 3.80 -19.07
N GLY A 10 -12.97 3.28 -20.24
CA GLY A 10 -12.44 3.70 -21.53
C GLY A 10 -10.92 3.61 -21.64
N ALA A 11 -10.29 4.72 -22.02
CA ALA A 11 -8.84 4.81 -22.20
C ALA A 11 -8.08 4.54 -20.90
N GLU A 12 -8.59 4.94 -19.74
CA GLU A 12 -7.92 4.72 -18.47
C GLU A 12 -7.80 3.24 -18.16
N ALA A 13 -8.82 2.43 -18.45
CA ALA A 13 -8.78 0.98 -18.24
C ALA A 13 -7.76 0.27 -19.15
N LEU A 14 -7.48 0.83 -20.33
CA LEU A 14 -6.57 0.27 -21.34
C LEU A 14 -5.14 0.84 -21.26
N ALA A 15 -4.96 1.99 -20.58
CA ALA A 15 -3.67 2.64 -20.47
C ALA A 15 -2.67 1.85 -19.63
N SER A 16 -1.38 1.94 -19.98
CA SER A 16 -0.27 1.47 -19.15
C SER A 16 0.38 2.59 -18.34
N ASP A 17 -0.08 3.82 -18.51
CA ASP A 17 0.50 5.00 -17.86
C ASP A 17 0.24 5.02 -16.35
N GLU A 18 1.08 5.78 -15.64
CA GLU A 18 0.99 5.97 -14.20
C GLU A 18 -0.37 6.55 -13.81
N LEU A 19 -1.05 5.84 -12.91
CA LEU A 19 -2.28 6.33 -12.30
C LEU A 19 -1.97 7.57 -11.47
N HIS A 20 -2.87 8.54 -11.50
CA HIS A 20 -2.84 9.72 -10.64
C HIS A 20 -4.14 9.79 -9.83
N ASP A 21 -4.02 10.00 -8.53
CA ASP A 21 -5.17 10.23 -7.66
C ASP A 21 -5.61 11.70 -7.72
N SER A 22 -6.87 11.98 -7.44
CA SER A 22 -7.37 13.35 -7.35
C SER A 22 -6.81 14.12 -6.14
N SER A 23 -6.33 13.42 -5.11
CA SER A 23 -5.70 13.99 -3.92
C SER A 23 -4.20 14.26 -4.16
N PRO A 24 -3.76 15.54 -4.17
CA PRO A 24 -2.34 15.87 -4.32
C PRO A 24 -1.49 15.31 -3.18
N LEU A 25 -2.04 15.27 -1.96
CA LEU A 25 -1.35 14.72 -0.80
C LEU A 25 -1.09 13.22 -0.92
N PHE A 26 -2.02 12.48 -1.55
CA PHE A 26 -1.83 11.06 -1.77
C PHE A 26 -0.77 10.77 -2.84
N ASN A 27 -0.78 11.53 -3.93
CA ASN A 27 0.24 11.43 -4.97
C ASN A 27 1.63 11.71 -4.39
N LEU A 28 1.77 12.80 -3.61
CA LEU A 28 3.00 13.15 -2.91
C LEU A 28 3.49 12.03 -1.99
N LEU A 29 2.60 11.44 -1.19
CA LEU A 29 2.96 10.34 -0.30
C LEU A 29 3.45 9.12 -1.08
N SER A 30 2.77 8.77 -2.19
CA SER A 30 3.14 7.62 -3.02
C SER A 30 4.51 7.83 -3.69
N GLU A 31 4.73 9.01 -4.26
CA GLU A 31 5.99 9.40 -4.89
C GLU A 31 7.16 9.42 -3.88
N LEU A 32 6.92 9.95 -2.67
CA LEU A 32 7.92 9.98 -1.59
C LEU A 32 8.41 8.57 -1.22
N HIS A 33 7.51 7.59 -1.14
CA HIS A 33 7.88 6.20 -0.82
C HIS A 33 8.62 5.50 -1.97
N LEU A 34 8.24 5.80 -3.22
CA LEU A 34 8.98 5.30 -4.39
C LEU A 34 10.40 5.86 -4.42
N MET A 35 10.56 7.18 -4.22
CA MET A 35 11.86 7.83 -4.16
C MET A 35 12.71 7.32 -2.99
N ASP A 36 12.15 7.12 -1.79
CA ASP A 36 12.90 6.53 -0.68
C ASP A 36 13.42 5.14 -1.07
N PHE A 37 12.55 4.31 -1.64
CA PHE A 37 12.89 2.96 -2.08
C PHE A 37 14.04 2.95 -3.10
N GLU A 38 13.94 3.79 -4.11
CA GLU A 38 14.97 3.94 -5.14
C GLU A 38 16.28 4.46 -4.54
N SER A 39 16.24 5.38 -3.57
CA SER A 39 17.46 5.95 -2.97
C SER A 39 18.29 4.95 -2.14
N GLN A 40 17.71 3.81 -1.73
CA GLN A 40 18.34 2.89 -0.78
C GLN A 40 19.65 2.28 -1.30
N HIS A 41 19.75 2.02 -2.61
CA HIS A 41 20.98 1.48 -3.20
C HIS A 41 22.11 2.52 -3.25
N LEU A 42 21.78 3.79 -3.52
CA LEU A 42 22.73 4.89 -3.49
C LEU A 42 23.30 5.08 -2.07
N LEU A 43 22.43 5.03 -1.06
CA LEU A 43 22.86 5.16 0.32
C LEU A 43 23.79 4.02 0.77
N ARG A 44 23.59 2.81 0.25
CA ARG A 44 24.52 1.68 0.47
C ARG A 44 25.90 1.97 -0.13
N HIS A 45 25.96 2.42 -1.38
CA HIS A 45 27.22 2.80 -2.02
C HIS A 45 27.94 3.97 -1.32
N ILE A 46 27.20 4.97 -0.84
CA ILE A 46 27.79 6.06 -0.04
C ILE A 46 28.35 5.51 1.27
N SER A 47 27.63 4.61 1.94
CA SER A 47 28.08 4.01 3.21
C SER A 47 29.36 3.19 3.10
N GLU A 48 29.67 2.64 1.92
CA GLU A 48 30.92 1.93 1.66
C GLU A 48 32.12 2.88 1.55
N ARG A 49 31.89 4.15 1.14
CA ARG A 49 32.93 5.16 0.90
C ARG A 49 33.11 6.11 2.07
N ASP A 50 32.01 6.60 2.63
CA ASP A 50 31.98 7.58 3.72
C ASP A 50 30.82 7.30 4.67
N ARG A 51 31.17 6.76 5.85
CA ARG A 51 30.20 6.41 6.89
C ARG A 51 29.58 7.65 7.54
N THR A 52 30.31 8.75 7.64
CA THR A 52 29.82 9.98 8.28
C THR A 52 28.76 10.64 7.40
N LEU A 53 29.05 10.78 6.10
CA LEU A 53 28.09 11.28 5.13
C LEU A 53 26.85 10.38 5.05
N ALA A 54 27.03 9.05 5.00
CA ALA A 54 25.91 8.12 4.98
C ALA A 54 25.03 8.24 6.22
N ASN A 55 25.61 8.43 7.40
CA ASN A 55 24.85 8.63 8.63
C ASN A 55 24.06 9.94 8.62
N TYR A 56 24.65 11.02 8.10
CA TYR A 56 23.94 12.29 7.94
C TYR A 56 22.73 12.15 6.99
N LEU A 57 22.93 11.49 5.83
CA LEU A 57 21.85 11.24 4.87
C LEU A 57 20.75 10.34 5.45
N LYS A 58 21.09 9.33 6.26
CA LYS A 58 20.10 8.53 7.00
C LYS A 58 19.23 9.38 7.92
N VAL A 59 19.82 10.37 8.60
CA VAL A 59 19.05 11.31 9.44
C VAL A 59 18.14 12.18 8.58
N MET A 60 18.60 12.62 7.40
CA MET A 60 17.77 13.38 6.46
C MET A 60 16.59 12.55 5.93
N ASN A 61 16.82 11.31 5.48
CA ASN A 61 15.74 10.41 5.08
C ASN A 61 14.74 10.19 6.23
N LYS A 62 15.23 9.94 7.45
CA LYS A 62 14.36 9.79 8.62
C LYS A 62 13.48 11.03 8.89
N ARG A 63 13.99 12.24 8.65
CA ARG A 63 13.18 13.46 8.79
C ARG A 63 12.07 13.51 7.73
N ILE A 64 12.37 13.11 6.50
CA ILE A 64 11.40 13.02 5.40
C ILE A 64 10.35 11.95 5.72
N ASP A 65 10.77 10.78 6.22
CA ASP A 65 9.86 9.71 6.65
C ASP A 65 8.86 10.20 7.70
N LEU A 66 9.32 10.98 8.69
CA LEU A 66 8.44 11.56 9.72
C LEU A 66 7.41 12.53 9.12
N LEU A 67 7.78 13.31 8.11
CA LEU A 67 6.83 14.15 7.37
C LEU A 67 5.84 13.29 6.59
N GLY A 68 6.31 12.24 5.91
CA GLY A 68 5.46 11.27 5.23
C GLY A 68 4.44 10.62 6.16
N GLN A 69 4.85 10.26 7.38
CA GLN A 69 3.94 9.74 8.41
C GLN A 69 2.87 10.76 8.82
N ALA A 70 3.22 12.04 8.96
CA ALA A 70 2.25 13.09 9.27
C ALA A 70 1.23 13.27 8.13
N VAL A 71 1.70 13.24 6.87
CA VAL A 71 0.84 13.31 5.68
C VAL A 71 -0.11 12.10 5.63
N ALA A 72 0.41 10.89 5.84
CA ALA A 72 -0.39 9.67 5.85
C ALA A 72 -1.46 9.67 6.96
N GLN A 73 -1.15 10.22 8.15
CA GLN A 73 -2.13 10.39 9.23
C GLN A 73 -3.27 11.33 8.83
N SER A 74 -2.97 12.41 8.09
CA SER A 74 -4.01 13.29 7.52
C SER A 74 -4.87 12.52 6.53
N LEU A 75 -4.25 11.82 5.57
CA LEU A 75 -4.96 11.04 4.55
C LEU A 75 -5.81 9.91 5.12
N LEU A 76 -5.38 9.27 6.22
CA LEU A 76 -6.16 8.24 6.90
C LEU A 76 -7.50 8.78 7.43
N ARG A 77 -7.58 10.07 7.76
CA ARG A 77 -8.85 10.70 8.17
C ARG A 77 -9.79 10.89 6.97
N ASP A 78 -9.23 11.08 5.78
CA ASP A 78 -9.98 11.40 4.56
C ASP A 78 -10.41 10.14 3.78
N ILE A 79 -9.60 9.08 3.75
CA ILE A 79 -9.86 7.83 3.00
C ILE A 79 -10.97 6.98 3.67
N GLY A 80 -11.34 7.31 4.92
CA GLY A 80 -12.48 6.73 5.62
C GLY A 80 -12.11 5.58 6.58
N THR A 81 -13.11 4.80 6.97
CA THR A 81 -12.95 3.79 8.03
C THR A 81 -12.06 2.62 7.58
N PRO A 82 -11.17 2.12 8.46
CA PRO A 82 -10.37 0.93 8.18
C PRO A 82 -11.26 -0.24 7.75
N ARG A 83 -11.01 -0.78 6.55
CA ARG A 83 -11.74 -1.94 6.03
C ARG A 83 -11.00 -3.22 6.36
N LYS A 84 -11.72 -4.33 6.53
CA LYS A 84 -11.10 -5.66 6.57
C LYS A 84 -10.65 -5.98 5.14
N VAL A 85 -9.35 -6.18 4.98
CA VAL A 85 -8.71 -6.37 3.68
C VAL A 85 -7.66 -7.46 3.81
N SER A 86 -7.63 -8.37 2.83
CA SER A 86 -6.58 -9.37 2.66
C SER A 86 -5.65 -8.93 1.54
N LEU A 87 -4.35 -8.88 1.81
CA LEU A 87 -3.34 -8.43 0.86
C LEU A 87 -2.35 -9.56 0.60
N SER A 88 -2.02 -9.78 -0.67
CA SER A 88 -1.00 -10.70 -1.14
C SER A 88 -0.09 -9.99 -2.14
N GLU A 89 0.98 -10.65 -2.60
CA GLU A 89 1.86 -10.10 -3.64
C GLU A 89 1.15 -9.96 -5.00
N GLY A 90 0.13 -10.79 -5.27
CA GLY A 90 -0.59 -10.82 -6.54
C GLY A 90 -1.87 -9.98 -6.56
N GLY A 91 -2.37 -9.53 -5.42
CA GLY A 91 -3.64 -8.82 -5.38
C GLY A 91 -4.17 -8.54 -3.98
N VAL A 92 -5.36 -7.93 -3.95
CA VAL A 92 -6.03 -7.52 -2.73
C VAL A 92 -7.51 -7.89 -2.78
N SER A 93 -8.04 -8.39 -1.66
CA SER A 93 -9.48 -8.60 -1.48
C SER A 93 -10.03 -7.78 -0.33
N PHE A 94 -11.23 -7.23 -0.51
CA PHE A 94 -11.86 -6.32 0.43
C PHE A 94 -13.39 -6.41 0.36
N ASN A 95 -14.06 -5.99 1.44
CA ASN A 95 -15.51 -5.89 1.47
C ASN A 95 -15.99 -4.53 0.94
N SER A 96 -17.10 -4.54 0.22
CA SER A 96 -17.78 -3.36 -0.32
C SER A 96 -19.30 -3.46 -0.12
N ALA A 97 -19.97 -2.32 0.04
CA ALA A 97 -21.43 -2.25 0.05
C ALA A 97 -22.05 -2.48 -1.33
N HIS A 98 -21.27 -2.28 -2.40
CA HIS A 98 -21.71 -2.46 -3.78
C HIS A 98 -20.83 -3.48 -4.48
N GLY A 99 -21.46 -4.40 -5.22
CA GLY A 99 -20.76 -5.37 -6.05
C GLY A 99 -20.11 -4.70 -7.27
N VAL A 100 -19.03 -5.30 -7.74
CA VAL A 100 -18.30 -4.85 -8.94
C VAL A 100 -18.17 -6.03 -9.89
N ALA A 101 -18.45 -5.81 -11.18
CA ALA A 101 -18.45 -6.88 -12.16
C ALA A 101 -17.05 -7.49 -12.35
N ASN A 102 -16.98 -8.81 -12.55
CA ASN A 102 -15.74 -9.48 -12.91
C ASN A 102 -15.16 -8.88 -14.20
N GLY A 103 -13.84 -8.75 -14.25
CA GLY A 103 -13.11 -8.14 -15.35
C GLY A 103 -13.02 -6.62 -15.29
N THR A 104 -13.70 -5.96 -14.35
CA THR A 104 -13.59 -4.50 -14.17
C THR A 104 -12.17 -4.13 -13.72
N HIS A 105 -11.60 -3.12 -14.37
CA HIS A 105 -10.33 -2.53 -13.97
C HIS A 105 -10.58 -1.46 -12.91
N LEU A 106 -9.77 -1.47 -11.85
CA LEU A 106 -9.88 -0.60 -10.69
C LEU A 106 -8.55 0.13 -10.48
N ALA A 107 -8.62 1.40 -10.13
CA ALA A 107 -7.56 2.07 -9.38
C ALA A 107 -7.77 1.77 -7.90
N ILE A 108 -6.80 1.13 -7.28
CA ILE A 108 -6.78 0.77 -5.86
C ILE A 108 -5.83 1.73 -5.14
N LYS A 109 -6.41 2.54 -4.27
CA LYS A 109 -5.71 3.49 -3.41
C LYS A 109 -5.55 2.89 -2.02
N MET A 110 -4.33 2.75 -1.51
CA MET A 110 -4.08 2.17 -0.19
C MET A 110 -3.13 2.99 0.65
N VAL A 111 -3.39 3.03 1.96
CA VAL A 111 -2.42 3.43 2.99
C VAL A 111 -2.17 2.25 3.93
N LEU A 112 -0.97 1.68 3.81
CA LEU A 112 -0.54 0.48 4.49
C LEU A 112 0.19 0.84 5.80
N MET A 113 -0.36 0.38 6.92
CA MET A 113 0.15 0.63 8.27
C MET A 113 0.85 -0.62 8.82
N PRO A 114 1.89 -0.50 9.68
CA PRO A 114 2.33 0.72 10.36
C PRO A 114 3.28 1.64 9.59
N GLN A 115 3.76 1.26 8.40
CA GLN A 115 4.80 1.99 7.66
C GLN A 115 4.31 3.29 7.00
N ALA A 116 3.00 3.59 7.05
CA ALA A 116 2.40 4.73 6.37
C ALA A 116 2.65 4.72 4.84
N LEU A 117 2.77 3.53 4.25
CA LEU A 117 3.08 3.34 2.83
C LEU A 117 1.83 3.63 1.98
N GLY A 118 1.90 4.69 1.17
CA GLY A 118 0.88 5.05 0.18
C GLY A 118 1.13 4.36 -1.15
N LEU A 119 0.12 3.69 -1.71
CA LEU A 119 0.21 3.04 -3.02
C LEU A 119 -1.06 3.28 -3.84
N LEU A 120 -0.89 3.72 -5.09
CA LEU A 120 -1.92 3.73 -6.13
C LEU A 120 -1.59 2.64 -7.15
N LEU A 121 -2.41 1.60 -7.20
CA LEU A 121 -2.16 0.42 -8.02
C LEU A 121 -3.33 0.16 -8.94
N ARG A 122 -3.05 -0.34 -10.14
CA ARG A 122 -4.07 -0.89 -11.01
C ARG A 122 -4.37 -2.33 -10.62
N ALA A 123 -5.63 -2.72 -10.63
CA ALA A 123 -6.03 -4.08 -10.39
C ALA A 123 -7.28 -4.46 -11.19
N LYS A 124 -7.44 -5.74 -11.51
CA LYS A 124 -8.61 -6.29 -12.18
C LYS A 124 -9.44 -7.13 -11.22
N VAL A 125 -10.76 -6.95 -11.23
CA VAL A 125 -11.67 -7.80 -10.47
C VAL A 125 -11.68 -9.21 -11.04
N ILE A 126 -11.27 -10.18 -10.23
CA ILE A 126 -11.26 -11.61 -10.59
C ILE A 126 -12.48 -12.36 -10.04
N HIS A 127 -13.06 -11.87 -8.93
CA HIS A 127 -14.33 -12.35 -8.41
C HIS A 127 -15.05 -11.28 -7.58
N CYS A 128 -16.38 -11.37 -7.56
CA CYS A 128 -17.25 -10.62 -6.66
C CYS A 128 -18.30 -11.58 -6.09
N ARG A 129 -18.31 -11.78 -4.77
CA ARG A 129 -19.22 -12.70 -4.08
C ARG A 129 -20.09 -11.94 -3.11
N ALA A 130 -21.40 -12.14 -3.16
CA ALA A 130 -22.30 -11.63 -2.13
C ALA A 130 -22.03 -12.33 -0.78
N LEU A 131 -21.94 -11.53 0.28
CA LEU A 131 -21.79 -11.96 1.65
C LEU A 131 -23.12 -11.82 2.41
N ALA A 132 -23.14 -12.25 3.68
CA ALA A 132 -24.18 -11.84 4.61
C ALA A 132 -24.21 -10.30 4.75
N ASP A 133 -25.34 -9.74 5.20
CA ASP A 133 -25.50 -8.31 5.47
C ASP A 133 -25.42 -7.39 4.25
N GLN A 134 -25.80 -7.89 3.06
CA GLN A 134 -25.82 -7.11 1.81
C GLN A 134 -24.46 -6.52 1.39
N GLN A 135 -23.37 -7.12 1.86
CA GLN A 135 -22.01 -6.78 1.43
C GLN A 135 -21.53 -7.69 0.30
N PHE A 136 -20.45 -7.28 -0.36
CA PHE A 136 -19.75 -8.04 -1.38
C PHE A 136 -18.29 -8.20 -0.99
N GLU A 137 -17.76 -9.41 -1.11
CA GLU A 137 -16.32 -9.67 -1.15
C GLU A 137 -15.84 -9.48 -2.59
N ILE A 138 -14.96 -8.51 -2.79
CA ILE A 138 -14.33 -8.24 -4.09
C ILE A 138 -12.89 -8.72 -4.00
N GLY A 139 -12.52 -9.65 -4.89
CA GLY A 139 -11.14 -10.08 -5.07
C GLY A 139 -10.56 -9.49 -6.34
N THR A 140 -9.36 -8.94 -6.24
CA THR A 140 -8.65 -8.32 -7.35
C THR A 140 -7.25 -8.90 -7.53
N GLU A 141 -6.75 -8.84 -8.75
CA GLU A 141 -5.36 -9.14 -9.12
C GLU A 141 -4.68 -7.86 -9.60
N PHE A 142 -3.47 -7.58 -9.13
CA PHE A 142 -2.73 -6.38 -9.53
C PHE A 142 -2.28 -6.46 -10.98
N GLU A 143 -2.30 -5.32 -11.67
CA GLU A 143 -1.91 -5.20 -13.07
C GLU A 143 -0.69 -4.30 -13.20
N ALA A 144 0.27 -4.71 -14.05
CA ALA A 144 1.41 -3.88 -14.46
C ALA A 144 2.22 -3.24 -13.31
N LEU A 145 2.38 -3.94 -12.18
CA LEU A 145 3.22 -3.46 -11.07
C LEU A 145 4.66 -3.18 -11.54
N THR A 146 5.19 -2.02 -11.20
CA THR A 146 6.62 -1.73 -11.36
C THR A 146 7.43 -2.58 -10.37
N ASP A 147 8.73 -2.79 -10.65
CA ASP A 147 9.60 -3.54 -9.74
C ASP A 147 9.69 -2.87 -8.37
N ALA A 148 9.70 -1.54 -8.32
CA ALA A 148 9.68 -0.78 -7.06
C ALA A 148 8.38 -1.03 -6.28
N GLN A 149 7.22 -0.95 -6.93
CA GLN A 149 5.92 -1.22 -6.29
C GLN A 149 5.84 -2.67 -5.78
N ARG A 150 6.27 -3.65 -6.58
CA ARG A 150 6.31 -5.06 -6.20
C ARG A 150 7.18 -5.29 -4.97
N GLN A 151 8.37 -4.69 -4.93
CA GLN A 151 9.30 -4.83 -3.80
C GLN A 151 8.79 -4.12 -2.55
N LEU A 152 8.16 -2.94 -2.69
CA LEU A 152 7.49 -2.24 -1.58
C LEU A 152 6.36 -3.08 -0.98
N LEU A 153 5.49 -3.66 -1.81
CA LEU A 153 4.42 -4.56 -1.38
C LEU A 153 4.96 -5.79 -0.65
N ALA A 154 5.90 -6.50 -1.26
CA ALA A 154 6.50 -7.69 -0.67
C ALA A 154 7.15 -7.39 0.69
N ARG A 155 7.92 -6.29 0.78
CA ARG A 155 8.53 -5.83 2.02
C ARG A 155 7.47 -5.53 3.08
N HIS A 156 6.38 -4.84 2.73
CA HIS A 156 5.30 -4.55 3.67
C HIS A 156 4.65 -5.85 4.19
N ILE A 157 4.30 -6.77 3.30
CA ILE A 157 3.66 -8.05 3.65
C ILE A 157 4.55 -8.87 4.60
N LEU A 158 5.84 -8.99 4.30
CA LEU A 158 6.80 -9.72 5.15
C LEU A 158 6.93 -9.08 6.54
N GLN A 159 7.01 -7.76 6.60
CA GLN A 159 7.10 -7.04 7.88
C GLN A 159 5.82 -7.21 8.71
N ARG A 160 4.64 -7.18 8.07
CA ARG A 160 3.36 -7.40 8.74
C ARG A 160 3.24 -8.82 9.29
N GLN A 161 3.57 -9.84 8.49
CA GLN A 161 3.58 -11.23 8.96
C GLN A 161 4.55 -11.45 10.12
N ALA A 162 5.73 -10.82 10.08
CA ALA A 162 6.70 -10.92 11.17
C ALA A 162 6.16 -10.29 12.46
N LEU A 163 5.45 -9.15 12.37
CA LEU A 163 4.82 -8.49 13.51
C LEU A 163 3.70 -9.36 14.11
N GLU A 164 2.80 -9.89 13.29
CA GLU A 164 1.71 -10.76 13.72
C GLU A 164 2.23 -12.01 14.44
N ARG A 165 3.31 -12.63 13.92
CA ARG A 165 3.97 -13.78 14.57
C ARG A 165 4.58 -13.43 15.93
N ARG A 166 5.12 -12.22 16.10
CA ARG A 166 5.66 -11.77 17.40
C ARG A 166 4.53 -11.59 18.42
N GLN A 167 3.46 -10.91 18.03
CA GLN A 167 2.29 -10.68 18.88
C GLN A 167 1.61 -11.99 19.30
N ALA A 168 1.50 -12.96 18.40
CA ALA A 168 0.93 -14.28 18.71
C ALA A 168 1.78 -15.08 19.73
N ARG A 169 3.09 -14.84 19.82
CA ARG A 169 3.98 -15.47 20.80
C ARG A 169 3.97 -14.76 22.16
N GLU A 170 3.66 -13.46 22.17
CA GLU A 170 3.59 -12.62 23.36
C GLU A 170 2.23 -12.67 24.07
N GLN A 171 1.22 -13.33 23.48
CA GLN A 171 -0.03 -13.68 24.15
C GLN A 171 0.04 -15.15 24.61
N PRO A 172 0.50 -15.45 25.85
CA PRO A 172 0.29 -16.78 26.40
C PRO A 172 -1.22 -17.02 26.48
N HIS A 173 -1.65 -18.24 26.15
CA HIS A 173 -2.97 -18.75 26.45
C HIS A 173 -3.40 -18.34 27.87
N ALA A 174 -4.30 -17.37 27.98
CA ALA A 174 -5.20 -17.27 29.12
C ALA A 174 -6.26 -18.37 28.96
N SER A 175 -5.83 -19.62 29.15
CA SER A 175 -6.75 -20.75 29.33
C SER A 175 -7.05 -20.85 30.82
N GLY A 176 -8.34 -20.70 31.15
CA GLY A 176 -8.89 -21.01 32.46
C GLY A 176 -8.99 -22.50 32.75
#